data_AF-A0A1F6R447-F1
#
_entry.id   AF-A0A1F6R447-F1
#
_cell.length_a   1.000
_cell.length_b   1.000
_cell.length_c   1.000
_cell.angle_alpha   90.00
_cell.angle_beta   90.00
_cell.angle_gamma   90.00
#
_symmetry.space_group_name_H-M   'P 1'
#
loop_
_entity.id
_entity.type
_entity.pdbx_description
1 polymer ?
#
loop_
_entity_poly.entity_id
_entity_poly.type
_entity_poly.pdbx_seq_one_letter_code
_entity_poly.pdbx_strand_id
1 'polypeptide(L)'
;MSNNVYNKSHQDVVVCAITPNVKQTTYSVLIDQKSLSNGNLPIKSRIKADKVMQIEKSLILKPFAKLKDEVFDGLISEIDKLIERKS
;
A
#
# COMPACT_ATOMS: atom_id res chain seq x y z
N MET A 1 -4.98 -3.06 -1.07
CA MET A 1 -5.49 -2.61 0.26
C MET A 1 -7.00 -2.37 0.09
N SER A 2 -7.81 -2.20 1.15
CA SER A 2 -9.21 -2.69 1.28
C SER A 2 -9.97 -3.01 -0.01
N ASN A 3 -10.63 -4.17 -0.04
CA ASN A 3 -11.32 -4.66 -1.24
C ASN A 3 -12.50 -3.76 -1.68
N ASN A 4 -12.95 -3.96 -2.93
CA ASN A 4 -14.03 -3.18 -3.54
C ASN A 4 -15.38 -3.28 -2.82
N VAL A 5 -15.66 -4.39 -2.13
CA VAL A 5 -16.90 -4.56 -1.36
C VAL A 5 -16.87 -3.61 -0.16
N TYR A 6 -15.78 -3.63 0.62
CA TYR A 6 -15.56 -2.71 1.74
C TYR A 6 -15.61 -1.24 1.28
N ASN A 7 -14.91 -0.93 0.18
CA ASN A 7 -14.85 0.42 -0.37
C ASN A 7 -16.17 0.93 -0.97
N LYS A 8 -17.20 0.10 -1.13
CA LYS A 8 -18.53 0.56 -1.57
C LYS A 8 -19.45 0.90 -0.40
N SER A 9 -19.28 0.26 0.75
CA SER A 9 -20.24 0.34 1.87
C SER A 9 -19.76 1.16 3.08
N HIS A 10 -18.51 1.63 3.11
CA HIS A 10 -17.93 2.38 4.24
C HIS A 10 -17.58 3.82 3.84
N GLN A 11 -17.41 4.74 4.80
CA GLN A 11 -16.88 6.09 4.51
C GLN A 11 -15.35 6.12 4.45
N ASP A 12 -14.71 5.15 5.11
CA ASP A 12 -13.26 5.00 5.14
C ASP A 12 -12.76 3.93 4.15
N VAL A 13 -11.45 3.94 3.90
CA VAL A 13 -10.70 2.87 3.24
C VAL A 13 -9.50 2.46 4.08
N VAL A 14 -9.08 1.20 3.95
CA VAL A 14 -7.87 0.69 4.61
C VAL A 14 -6.69 0.84 3.66
N VAL A 15 -5.67 1.55 4.13
CA VAL A 15 -4.47 1.88 3.36
C VAL A 15 -3.18 1.64 4.14
N CYS A 16 -2.05 1.62 3.44
CA CYS A 16 -0.70 1.61 3.98
C CYS A 16 0.01 2.90 3.59
N ALA A 17 0.85 3.41 4.48
CA ALA A 17 1.63 4.61 4.22
C ALA A 17 2.75 4.37 3.17
N ILE A 18 3.06 5.41 2.39
CA ILE A 18 4.20 5.46 1.46
C ILE A 18 5.18 6.54 1.93
N THR A 19 6.48 6.25 1.89
CA THR A 19 7.54 7.20 2.24
C THR A 19 8.64 7.23 1.16
N PRO A 20 9.21 8.40 0.82
CA PRO A 20 10.37 8.48 -0.06
C PRO A 20 11.67 7.98 0.61
N ASN A 21 11.64 7.65 1.90
CA ASN A 21 12.79 7.07 2.57
C ASN A 21 13.08 5.66 2.04
N VAL A 22 14.10 5.55 1.21
CA VAL A 22 14.51 4.29 0.57
C VAL A 22 15.36 3.38 1.47
N LYS A 23 15.75 3.83 2.68
CA LYS A 23 16.47 2.98 3.64
C LYS A 23 15.69 1.70 3.86
N GLN A 24 16.41 0.57 3.92
CA GLN A 24 15.78 -0.72 4.15
C GLN A 24 15.12 -0.72 5.53
N THR A 25 13.84 -1.04 5.57
CA THR A 25 13.07 -1.22 6.80
C THR A 25 12.34 -2.55 6.74
N THR A 26 12.14 -3.20 7.88
CA THR A 26 11.32 -4.41 7.99
C THR A 26 9.89 -4.11 7.53
N TYR A 27 9.21 -5.14 7.02
CA TYR A 27 7.81 -5.07 6.59
C TYR A 27 7.57 -3.92 5.60
N SER A 28 8.37 -3.89 4.52
CA SER A 28 8.27 -2.83 3.51
C SER A 28 8.63 -3.28 2.11
N VAL A 29 7.96 -2.67 1.13
CA VAL A 29 8.19 -2.95 -0.30
C VAL A 29 8.78 -1.71 -0.96
N LEU A 30 9.94 -1.87 -1.59
CA LEU A 30 10.55 -0.81 -2.40
C LEU A 30 9.81 -0.71 -3.73
N ILE A 31 9.36 0.49 -4.08
CA ILE A 31 8.66 0.77 -5.34
C ILE A 31 9.37 1.87 -6.12
N ASP A 32 9.42 1.69 -7.43
CA ASP A 32 9.86 2.69 -8.40
C ASP A 32 8.93 2.69 -9.62
N GLN A 33 9.28 3.44 -10.67
CA GLN A 33 8.45 3.53 -11.86
C GLN A 33 8.22 2.17 -12.54
N LYS A 34 9.14 1.21 -12.42
CA LYS A 34 9.00 -0.14 -13.00
C LYS A 34 8.03 -1.02 -12.22
N SER A 35 7.69 -0.62 -10.99
CA SER A 35 6.71 -1.28 -10.12
C SER A 35 5.26 -0.94 -10.50
N LEU A 36 5.03 0.00 -11.41
CA LEU A 36 3.70 0.47 -11.79
C LEU A 36 3.17 -0.24 -13.05
N SER A 37 1.88 -0.55 -13.05
CA SER A 37 1.14 -0.97 -14.25
C SER A 37 0.57 0.24 -15.00
N ASN A 38 0.33 1.35 -14.30
CA ASN A 38 -0.16 2.61 -14.87
C ASN A 38 0.24 3.81 -13.98
N GLY A 39 0.31 5.00 -14.59
CA GLY A 39 0.59 6.27 -13.91
C GLY A 39 2.07 6.53 -13.66
N ASN A 40 2.35 7.47 -12.76
CA ASN A 40 3.72 7.96 -12.51
C ASN A 40 4.01 8.02 -11.01
N LEU A 41 5.17 7.52 -10.59
CA LEU A 41 5.69 7.66 -9.24
C LEU A 41 6.87 8.66 -9.28
N PRO A 42 6.69 9.92 -8.82
CA PRO A 42 7.70 10.97 -9.00
C PRO A 42 9.06 10.65 -8.39
N ILE A 43 9.07 9.91 -7.27
CA ILE A 43 10.27 9.61 -6.49
C ILE A 43 10.20 8.16 -6.03
N LYS A 44 11.31 7.43 -6.16
CA LYS A 44 11.49 6.09 -5.60
C LYS A 44 11.14 6.08 -4.11
N SER A 45 10.27 5.15 -3.72
CA SER A 45 9.61 5.18 -2.42
C SER A 45 9.48 3.78 -1.82
N ARG A 46 9.03 3.69 -0.57
CA ARG A 46 8.69 2.43 0.11
C ARG A 46 7.26 2.45 0.61
N ILE A 47 6.55 1.35 0.40
CA ILE A 47 5.26 1.07 1.05
C ILE A 47 5.56 0.42 2.41
N LYS A 48 4.94 0.92 3.47
CA LYS A 48 5.15 0.46 4.85
C LYS A 48 4.01 -0.50 5.25
N ALA A 49 4.25 -1.81 5.18
CA ALA A 49 3.27 -2.84 5.55
C ALA A 49 2.91 -2.80 7.04
N ASP A 50 3.80 -2.26 7.88
CA ASP A 50 3.61 -2.00 9.31
C ASP A 50 2.77 -0.75 9.62
N LYS A 51 2.33 -0.01 8.61
CA LYS A 51 1.56 1.23 8.76
C LYS A 51 0.21 1.13 8.05
N VAL A 52 -0.53 0.08 8.36
CA VAL A 52 -1.94 -0.10 7.95
C VAL A 52 -2.83 0.82 8.80
N MET A 53 -3.67 1.62 8.15
CA MET A 53 -4.57 2.59 8.80
C MET A 53 -5.85 2.78 7.98
N GLN A 54 -6.83 3.44 8.60
CA GLN A 54 -8.02 3.93 7.91
C GLN A 54 -7.86 5.41 7.56
N ILE A 55 -8.36 5.80 6.39
CA ILE A 55 -8.54 7.21 6.02
C ILE A 55 -9.94 7.43 5.47
N GLU A 56 -10.54 8.58 5.77
CA GLU A 56 -11.80 9.00 5.16
C GLU A 56 -11.63 9.20 3.66
N LYS A 57 -12.59 8.71 2.87
CA LYS A 57 -12.55 8.86 1.40
C LYS A 57 -12.58 10.31 0.94
N SER A 58 -13.18 11.20 1.73
CA SER A 58 -13.23 12.65 1.50
C SER A 58 -11.83 13.26 1.40
N LEU A 59 -10.82 12.66 2.02
CA LEU A 59 -9.42 13.10 2.00
C LEU A 59 -8.66 12.62 0.76
N ILE A 60 -9.23 11.71 -0.04
CA ILE A 60 -8.58 11.15 -1.22
C ILE A 60 -8.83 12.06 -2.42
N LEU A 61 -7.78 12.79 -2.85
CA LEU A 61 -7.89 13.73 -3.96
C LEU A 61 -8.12 13.04 -5.31
N LYS A 62 -7.24 12.11 -5.69
CA LYS A 62 -7.33 11.35 -6.94
C LYS A 62 -6.34 10.17 -6.98
N PRO A 63 -6.64 9.12 -7.75
CA PRO A 63 -5.63 8.13 -8.14
C PRO A 63 -4.53 8.79 -8.97
N PHE A 64 -3.26 8.44 -8.72
CA PHE A 64 -2.12 8.94 -9.52
C PHE A 64 -1.26 7.82 -10.11
N ALA A 65 -1.34 6.60 -9.57
CA ALA A 65 -0.61 5.43 -10.04
C ALA A 65 -1.34 4.13 -9.64
N LYS A 66 -1.05 3.04 -10.38
CA LYS A 66 -1.48 1.68 -10.06
C LYS A 66 -0.25 0.78 -10.01
N LEU A 67 -0.10 0.00 -8.95
CA LEU A 67 0.95 -1.01 -8.84
C LEU A 67 0.69 -2.15 -9.84
N LYS A 68 1.74 -2.87 -10.21
CA LYS A 68 1.59 -4.20 -10.81
C LYS A 68 1.16 -5.21 -9.75
N ASP A 69 0.52 -6.28 -10.20
CA ASP A 69 -0.07 -7.27 -9.29
C ASP A 69 1.03 -7.98 -8.48
N GLU A 70 2.17 -8.32 -9.10
CA GLU A 70 3.29 -8.96 -8.41
C GLU A 70 3.92 -8.10 -7.30
N VAL A 71 3.89 -6.78 -7.45
CA VAL A 71 4.37 -5.84 -6.42
C VAL A 71 3.36 -5.77 -5.28
N PHE A 72 2.07 -5.82 -5.62
CA PHE A 72 1.01 -5.83 -4.65
C PHE A 72 0.99 -7.14 -3.84
N ASP A 73 1.25 -8.28 -4.48
CA ASP A 73 1.40 -9.58 -3.81
C ASP A 73 2.57 -9.57 -2.83
N GLY A 74 3.69 -8.94 -3.21
CA GLY A 74 4.81 -8.71 -2.29
C GLY A 74 4.42 -7.91 -1.05
N LEU A 75 3.54 -6.90 -1.20
CA LEU A 75 3.01 -6.14 -0.06
C LEU A 75 2.15 -7.02 0.86
N ILE A 76 1.30 -7.87 0.30
CA ILE A 76 0.49 -8.81 1.09
C ILE A 76 1.41 -9.77 1.87
N SER A 77 2.44 -10.32 1.23
CA SER A 77 3.42 -11.18 1.92
C SER A 77 4.12 -10.49 3.10
N GLU A 78 4.45 -9.19 2.98
CA GLU A 78 5.03 -8.43 4.09
C GLU A 78 4.02 -8.19 5.22
N ILE A 79 2.73 -8.03 4.92
CA ILE A 79 1.66 -7.95 5.94
C ILE A 79 1.48 -9.31 6.63
N ASP A 80 1.48 -10.41 5.88
CA ASP A 80 1.35 -11.76 6.43
C ASP A 80 2.50 -12.11 7.39
N LYS A 81 3.72 -11.63 7.11
CA LYS A 81 4.87 -11.77 8.02
C LYS A 81 4.76 -10.91 9.28
N LEU A 82 4.01 -9.81 9.21
CA LEU A 82 3.83 -8.88 10.32
C LEU A 82 2.75 -9.39 11.30
N ILE A 83 1.71 -10.02 10.78
CA ILE A 83 0.59 -10.50 11.58
C ILE A 83 0.83 -11.94 12.05
N GLU A 84 0.57 -12.20 13.32
CA GLU A 84 0.63 -13.54 13.90
C GLU A 84 -0.72 -13.84 14.56
N ARG A 85 -1.31 -14.99 14.25
CA ARG A 85 -2.42 -15.52 15.04
C ARG A 85 -1.84 -16.42 16.11
N LYS A 86 -1.79 -15.95 17.35
CA LYS A 86 -1.47 -16.82 18.48
C LYS A 86 -2.61 -17.82 18.69
N SER A 87 -2.26 -19.10 18.64
CA SER A 87 -3.12 -20.24 18.97
C SER A 87 -3.32 -20.37 20.48
#